data_AF-A0A1M7DQZ4-F1
#
_entry.id   AF-A0A1M7DQZ4-F1
#
_cell.length_a   1.000
_cell.length_b   1.000
_cell.length_c   1.000
_cell.angle_alpha   90.00
_cell.angle_beta   90.00
_cell.angle_gamma   90.00
#
_symmetry.space_group_name_H-M   'P 1'
#
loop_
_entity.id
_entity.type
_entity.pdbx_description
1 polymer ?
#
loop_
_entity_poly.entity_id
_entity_poly.type
_entity_poly.pdbx_seq_one_letter_code
_entity_poly.pdbx_strand_id
1 'polypeptide(L)'
;MPYTTIFRLLLLLALPFTALAAQSPDAGVTRNPTLAIPTKPITTRAELDVYLRDTPSANSPLSWLTPGAQRRFLDSLVFQERGLGGMNLEDLRYELTRQRAYVLLQLFGAQSYALDLDARSTPRPATGDQASTLEPAYDQWLSASGQAAGNAGSALAISHSYAAGFAPEQTNARMHSLGDRDVELLFRAATLAFHATGQPDYLADMRRDFAELERRHEVDRPHASDLYDALLAAHHSDEARTVLAAHPSIERRPPPLMRTFNRIRDNQPSLWIAMLDTHKRELVRFRFNIRAPAQVIVLASTGCHFSADAARDIEADPLLRDLFRGYAQWVASASEVTAFDAVRDWNQAHPALRLGIAYDNATLPMVERFDTPTFYFLDHGAVVDTVIGWPAGGNLDALRRGLRKINLLH
;
A
#
# COMPACT_ATOMS: atom_id res chain seq x y z
N MET A 1 -0.43 32.71 -71.66
CA MET A 1 0.49 32.30 -72.74
C MET A 1 1.90 32.22 -72.17
N PRO A 2 2.75 31.26 -72.58
CA PRO A 2 2.42 29.92 -73.14
C PRO A 2 3.39 28.82 -72.59
N TYR A 3 3.03 27.53 -72.56
CA TYR A 3 3.40 26.45 -73.50
C TYR A 3 3.53 25.16 -72.64
N THR A 4 3.16 23.92 -72.97
CA THR A 4 2.61 23.27 -74.17
C THR A 4 2.03 21.90 -73.76
N THR A 5 1.02 21.48 -74.50
CA THR A 5 0.38 20.16 -74.62
C THR A 5 1.32 19.05 -75.11
N ILE A 6 1.13 17.80 -74.64
CA ILE A 6 1.29 16.58 -75.46
C ILE A 6 0.16 15.59 -75.14
N PHE A 7 -0.53 15.21 -76.21
CA PHE A 7 -1.63 14.25 -76.35
C PHE A 7 -1.05 12.86 -76.69
N ARG A 8 -1.68 11.77 -76.21
CA ARG A 8 -1.68 10.39 -76.77
C ARG A 8 -2.55 9.53 -75.85
N LEU A 9 -3.37 8.57 -76.25
CA LEU A 9 -4.00 8.12 -77.49
C LEU A 9 -5.08 7.13 -77.00
N LEU A 10 -6.26 7.14 -77.60
CA LEU A 10 -7.36 6.20 -77.34
C LEU A 10 -6.94 4.72 -77.47
N LEU A 11 -7.46 3.87 -76.57
CA LEU A 11 -7.96 2.54 -76.96
C LEU A 11 -9.12 2.12 -76.05
N LEU A 12 -10.32 2.15 -76.62
CA LEU A 12 -11.54 1.52 -76.10
C LEU A 12 -11.45 0.01 -76.36
N LEU A 13 -11.45 -0.78 -75.29
CA LEU A 13 -11.77 -2.21 -75.33
C LEU A 13 -12.90 -2.45 -74.32
N ALA A 14 -14.10 -2.60 -74.86
CA ALA A 14 -15.26 -3.09 -74.13
C ALA A 14 -15.08 -4.60 -73.89
N LEU A 15 -15.06 -5.02 -72.63
CA LEU A 15 -15.17 -6.41 -72.21
C LEU A 15 -16.32 -6.52 -71.19
N PRO A 16 -17.08 -7.63 -71.20
CA PRO A 16 -18.29 -7.77 -70.41
C PRO A 16 -17.94 -7.95 -68.93
N PHE A 17 -18.54 -7.12 -68.07
CA PHE A 17 -18.57 -7.36 -66.63
C PHE A 17 -19.46 -8.58 -66.35
N THR A 18 -18.87 -9.77 -66.35
CA THR A 18 -19.41 -10.87 -65.54
C THR A 18 -19.09 -10.55 -64.08
N ALA A 19 -20.09 -10.09 -63.35
CA ALA A 19 -20.03 -9.93 -61.90
C ALA A 19 -19.81 -11.31 -61.27
N LEU A 20 -18.54 -11.65 -60.99
CA LEU A 20 -18.24 -12.62 -59.95
C LEU A 20 -18.65 -11.96 -58.63
N ALA A 21 -19.70 -12.48 -58.01
CA ALA A 21 -20.04 -12.13 -56.64
C ALA A 21 -18.89 -12.59 -55.73
N ALA A 22 -17.92 -11.70 -55.53
CA ALA A 22 -16.98 -11.82 -54.43
C ALA A 22 -17.81 -11.70 -53.15
N GLN A 23 -17.94 -12.80 -52.43
CA GLN A 23 -18.42 -12.78 -51.06
C GLN A 23 -17.57 -11.79 -50.29
N SER A 24 -18.19 -10.70 -49.85
CA SER A 24 -17.58 -9.79 -48.88
C SER A 24 -17.12 -10.63 -47.70
N PRO A 25 -15.85 -10.54 -47.26
CA PRO A 25 -15.46 -11.15 -46.01
C PRO A 25 -16.33 -10.51 -44.94
N ASP A 26 -17.10 -11.38 -44.27
CA ASP A 26 -17.96 -11.04 -43.15
C ASP A 26 -17.16 -10.11 -42.23
N ALA A 27 -17.62 -8.87 -42.11
CA ALA A 27 -17.02 -7.90 -41.21
C ALA A 27 -17.17 -8.49 -39.81
N GLY A 28 -16.09 -9.12 -39.34
CA GLY A 28 -16.01 -9.75 -38.04
C GLY A 28 -16.35 -8.73 -36.98
N VAL A 29 -17.60 -8.77 -36.52
CA VAL A 29 -18.00 -8.17 -35.26
C VAL A 29 -17.13 -8.85 -34.22
N THR A 30 -16.06 -8.17 -33.78
CA THR A 30 -15.35 -8.52 -32.56
C THR A 30 -16.36 -8.41 -31.43
N ARG A 31 -17.09 -9.50 -31.18
CA ARG A 31 -17.92 -9.63 -29.98
C ARG A 31 -16.95 -9.55 -28.81
N ASN A 32 -16.98 -8.44 -28.09
CA ASN A 32 -16.38 -8.42 -26.76
C ASN A 32 -16.98 -9.60 -25.98
N PRO A 33 -16.16 -10.52 -25.44
CA PRO A 33 -16.68 -11.66 -24.70
C PRO A 33 -17.52 -11.14 -23.53
N THR A 34 -18.78 -11.59 -23.44
CA THR A 34 -19.64 -11.27 -22.31
C THR A 34 -19.07 -11.93 -21.07
N LEU A 35 -18.68 -11.12 -20.08
CA LEU A 35 -18.16 -11.64 -18.81
C LEU A 35 -19.21 -12.47 -18.08
N ALA A 36 -18.80 -13.61 -17.55
CA ALA A 36 -19.61 -14.46 -16.71
C ALA A 36 -19.51 -14.00 -15.25
N ILE A 37 -20.45 -13.16 -14.84
CA ILE A 37 -20.62 -12.75 -13.44
C ILE A 37 -21.86 -13.47 -12.89
N PRO A 38 -21.73 -14.28 -11.82
CA PRO A 38 -22.88 -14.95 -11.23
C PRO A 38 -23.85 -13.94 -10.60
N THR A 39 -25.15 -14.25 -10.62
CA THR A 39 -26.19 -13.39 -10.04
C THR A 39 -26.15 -13.34 -8.51
N LYS A 40 -25.48 -14.31 -7.89
CA LYS A 40 -25.16 -14.34 -6.46
C LYS A 40 -23.64 -14.40 -6.29
N PRO A 41 -23.08 -13.73 -5.27
CA PRO A 41 -21.68 -13.87 -4.93
C PRO A 41 -21.27 -15.31 -4.66
N ILE A 42 -20.03 -15.65 -5.02
CA ILE A 42 -19.33 -16.87 -4.62
C ILE A 42 -18.96 -16.73 -3.15
N THR A 43 -19.51 -17.61 -2.32
CA THR A 43 -19.38 -17.57 -0.86
C THR A 43 -18.63 -18.76 -0.28
N THR A 44 -18.30 -19.77 -1.09
CA THR A 44 -17.57 -20.96 -0.66
C THR A 44 -16.49 -21.37 -1.65
N ARG A 45 -15.50 -22.15 -1.18
CA ARG A 45 -14.48 -22.75 -2.04
C ARG A 45 -15.09 -23.67 -3.10
N ALA A 46 -16.12 -24.45 -2.74
CA ALA A 46 -16.78 -25.35 -3.70
C ALA A 46 -17.47 -24.58 -4.84
N GLU A 47 -18.12 -23.45 -4.55
CA GLU A 47 -18.70 -22.57 -5.57
C GLU A 47 -17.63 -21.94 -6.48
N LEU A 48 -16.48 -21.56 -5.89
CA LEU A 48 -15.33 -21.07 -6.65
C LEU A 48 -14.79 -22.15 -7.59
N ASP A 49 -14.62 -23.38 -7.12
CA ASP A 49 -14.13 -24.50 -7.92
C ASP A 49 -15.08 -24.81 -9.09
N VAL A 50 -16.40 -24.75 -8.85
CA VAL A 50 -17.42 -24.86 -9.90
C VAL A 50 -17.27 -23.72 -10.92
N TYR A 51 -17.15 -22.48 -10.46
CA TYR A 51 -16.98 -21.32 -11.33
C TYR A 51 -15.72 -21.45 -12.21
N LEU A 52 -14.58 -21.82 -11.63
CA LEU A 52 -13.31 -21.99 -12.33
C LEU A 52 -13.35 -23.10 -13.38
N ARG A 53 -14.07 -24.19 -13.10
CA ARG A 53 -14.20 -25.31 -14.04
C ARG A 53 -15.16 -25.00 -15.19
N ASP A 54 -16.28 -24.34 -14.88
CA ASP A 54 -17.40 -24.21 -15.82
C ASP A 54 -17.34 -22.90 -16.63
N THR A 55 -16.53 -21.92 -16.21
CA THR A 55 -16.37 -20.63 -16.89
C THR A 55 -15.14 -20.62 -17.80
N PRO A 56 -15.30 -20.41 -19.12
CA PRO A 56 -14.17 -20.22 -20.02
C PRO A 56 -13.29 -19.03 -19.59
N SER A 57 -11.97 -19.18 -19.65
CA SER A 57 -11.01 -18.13 -19.24
C SER A 57 -11.32 -16.77 -19.89
N ALA A 58 -11.62 -16.74 -21.19
CA ALA A 58 -11.97 -15.52 -21.93
C ALA A 58 -13.22 -14.78 -21.40
N ASN A 59 -14.07 -15.46 -20.64
CA ASN A 59 -15.30 -14.91 -20.07
C ASN A 59 -15.14 -14.62 -18.56
N SER A 60 -14.02 -15.01 -17.95
CA SER A 60 -13.79 -14.78 -16.52
C SER A 60 -13.01 -13.48 -16.30
N PRO A 61 -13.45 -12.58 -15.40
CA PRO A 61 -12.64 -11.44 -14.95
C PRO A 61 -11.28 -11.83 -14.36
N LEU A 62 -11.12 -13.08 -13.90
CA LEU A 62 -9.85 -13.60 -13.38
C LEU A 62 -8.76 -13.66 -14.47
N SER A 63 -9.14 -13.75 -15.75
CA SER A 63 -8.19 -13.76 -16.87
C SER A 63 -7.49 -12.44 -17.11
N TRP A 64 -7.91 -11.36 -16.44
CA TRP A 64 -7.20 -10.09 -16.49
C TRP A 64 -5.94 -10.05 -15.62
N LEU A 65 -5.78 -11.04 -14.73
CA LEU A 65 -4.59 -11.21 -13.92
C LEU A 65 -3.59 -12.09 -14.66
N THR A 66 -2.31 -11.80 -14.51
CA THR A 66 -1.27 -12.76 -14.90
C THR A 66 -1.43 -14.09 -14.16
N PRO A 67 -0.97 -15.23 -14.71
CA PRO A 67 -1.13 -16.53 -14.07
C PRO A 67 -0.63 -16.60 -12.62
N GLY A 68 0.49 -15.94 -12.31
CA GLY A 68 1.03 -15.85 -10.95
C GLY A 68 0.16 -15.01 -10.02
N ALA A 69 -0.27 -13.83 -10.48
CA ALA A 69 -1.18 -12.97 -9.71
C ALA A 69 -2.55 -13.61 -9.47
N GLN A 70 -3.10 -14.30 -10.47
CA GLN A 70 -4.36 -15.04 -10.35
C GLN A 70 -4.24 -16.11 -9.27
N ARG A 71 -3.17 -16.91 -9.30
CA ARG A 71 -2.91 -17.94 -8.28
C ARG A 71 -2.83 -17.32 -6.88
N ARG A 72 -1.96 -16.33 -6.68
CA ARG A 72 -1.80 -15.69 -5.36
C ARG A 72 -3.09 -15.07 -4.84
N PHE A 73 -3.87 -14.42 -5.71
CA PHE A 73 -5.18 -13.88 -5.33
C PHE A 73 -6.14 -14.99 -4.86
N LEU A 74 -6.29 -16.07 -5.64
CA LEU A 74 -7.19 -17.18 -5.30
C LEU A 74 -6.75 -17.95 -4.05
N ASP A 75 -5.45 -18.08 -3.83
CA ASP A 75 -4.87 -18.70 -2.63
C ASP A 75 -5.08 -17.83 -1.39
N SER A 76 -5.16 -16.50 -1.55
CA SER A 76 -5.41 -15.57 -0.43
C SER A 76 -6.86 -15.54 0.06
N LEU A 77 -7.81 -16.13 -0.69
CA LEU A 77 -9.22 -16.09 -0.33
C LEU A 77 -9.50 -16.94 0.91
N VAL A 78 -10.06 -16.30 1.94
CA VAL A 78 -10.49 -16.95 3.18
C VAL A 78 -12.01 -16.94 3.25
N PHE A 79 -12.63 -18.11 3.17
CA PHE A 79 -14.08 -18.27 3.33
C PHE A 79 -14.44 -18.61 4.78
N GLN A 80 -15.48 -17.97 5.29
CA GLN A 80 -16.07 -18.18 6.61
C GLN A 80 -17.56 -18.55 6.48
N GLU A 81 -18.24 -18.79 7.61
CA GLU A 81 -19.67 -19.14 7.62
C GLU A 81 -20.59 -18.13 6.92
N ARG A 82 -20.19 -16.85 6.88
CA ARG A 82 -20.94 -15.75 6.27
C ARG A 82 -20.45 -15.37 4.86
N GLY A 83 -19.62 -16.19 4.22
CA GLY A 83 -19.03 -15.92 2.91
C GLY A 83 -17.56 -15.53 2.98
N LEU A 84 -17.10 -14.67 2.07
CA LEU A 84 -15.70 -14.24 2.04
C LEU A 84 -15.37 -13.42 3.30
N GLY A 85 -14.44 -13.93 4.10
CA GLY A 85 -13.96 -13.30 5.33
C GLY A 85 -12.64 -12.54 5.17
N GLY A 86 -11.88 -12.78 4.10
CA GLY A 86 -10.62 -12.09 3.83
C GLY A 86 -10.05 -12.40 2.46
N MET A 87 -9.21 -11.49 1.96
CA MET A 87 -8.48 -11.61 0.69
C MET A 87 -7.27 -10.66 0.70
N ASN A 88 -6.27 -10.95 -0.13
CA ASN A 88 -5.16 -10.04 -0.39
C ASN A 88 -5.42 -9.24 -1.68
N LEU A 89 -5.31 -7.91 -1.61
CA LEU A 89 -5.54 -6.99 -2.73
C LEU A 89 -4.25 -6.55 -3.45
N GLU A 90 -3.08 -6.94 -2.95
CA GLU A 90 -1.79 -6.48 -3.45
C GLU A 90 -1.57 -6.77 -4.94
N ASP A 91 -1.90 -7.97 -5.42
CA ASP A 91 -1.79 -8.23 -6.86
C ASP A 91 -2.83 -7.42 -7.66
N LEU A 92 -4.04 -7.19 -7.14
CA LEU A 92 -5.08 -6.49 -7.89
C LEU A 92 -4.68 -5.05 -8.23
N ARG A 93 -4.00 -4.33 -7.32
CA ARG A 93 -3.55 -2.96 -7.59
C ARG A 93 -2.52 -2.87 -8.72
N TYR A 94 -1.62 -3.85 -8.82
CA TYR A 94 -0.56 -3.89 -9.82
C TYR A 94 -1.02 -4.41 -11.19
N GLU A 95 -2.07 -5.22 -11.22
CA GLU A 95 -2.54 -5.92 -12.43
C GLU A 95 -3.75 -5.22 -13.08
N LEU A 96 -4.63 -4.62 -12.27
CA LEU A 96 -5.94 -4.17 -12.72
C LEU A 96 -6.10 -2.66 -12.58
N THR A 97 -6.99 -2.11 -13.40
CA THR A 97 -7.58 -0.81 -13.12
C THR A 97 -8.64 -0.94 -12.03
N ARG A 98 -8.98 0.18 -11.38
CA ARG A 98 -10.05 0.22 -10.37
C ARG A 98 -11.36 -0.41 -10.83
N GLN A 99 -11.77 -0.12 -12.08
CA GLN A 99 -12.99 -0.66 -12.66
C GLN A 99 -12.90 -2.19 -12.86
N ARG A 100 -11.76 -2.71 -13.31
CA ARG A 100 -11.55 -4.16 -13.47
C ARG A 100 -11.51 -4.86 -12.11
N ALA A 101 -10.84 -4.27 -11.12
CA ALA A 101 -10.85 -4.78 -9.75
C ALA A 101 -12.26 -4.81 -9.18
N TYR A 102 -13.07 -3.77 -9.39
CA TYR A 102 -14.47 -3.73 -8.98
C TYR A 102 -15.27 -4.90 -9.56
N VAL A 103 -15.18 -5.12 -10.88
CA VAL A 103 -15.89 -6.22 -11.57
C VAL A 103 -15.40 -7.60 -11.12
N LEU A 104 -14.09 -7.78 -10.93
CA LEU A 104 -13.55 -9.04 -10.41
C LEU A 104 -14.06 -9.31 -8.99
N LEU A 105 -14.04 -8.30 -8.12
CA LEU A 105 -14.48 -8.44 -6.74
C LEU A 105 -16.00 -8.60 -6.58
N GLN A 106 -16.80 -8.24 -7.59
CA GLN A 106 -18.23 -8.58 -7.64
C GLN A 106 -18.47 -10.09 -7.61
N LEU A 107 -17.53 -10.90 -8.13
CA LEU A 107 -17.62 -12.37 -8.04
C LEU A 107 -17.81 -12.83 -6.59
N PHE A 108 -17.29 -12.09 -5.61
CA PHE A 108 -17.30 -12.43 -4.19
C PHE A 108 -18.15 -11.48 -3.33
N GLY A 109 -18.88 -10.53 -3.95
CA GLY A 109 -19.63 -9.51 -3.22
C GLY A 109 -18.76 -8.51 -2.46
N ALA A 110 -17.50 -8.36 -2.88
CA ALA A 110 -16.47 -7.55 -2.21
C ALA A 110 -16.08 -6.30 -3.03
N GLN A 111 -16.93 -5.85 -3.95
CA GLN A 111 -16.63 -4.79 -4.90
C GLN A 111 -16.34 -3.42 -4.26
N SER A 112 -16.81 -3.17 -3.03
CA SER A 112 -16.51 -1.93 -2.30
C SER A 112 -15.02 -1.77 -2.00
N TYR A 113 -14.27 -2.85 -1.84
CA TYR A 113 -12.83 -2.80 -1.61
C TYR A 113 -12.04 -2.22 -2.80
N ALA A 114 -12.61 -2.23 -4.01
CA ALA A 114 -11.96 -1.61 -5.15
C ALA A 114 -11.95 -0.07 -5.08
N LEU A 115 -12.86 0.55 -4.32
CA LEU A 115 -13.04 2.01 -4.34
C LEU A 115 -11.80 2.77 -3.86
N ASP A 116 -11.17 2.25 -2.81
CA ASP A 116 -9.96 2.83 -2.20
C ASP A 116 -8.66 2.20 -2.73
N LEU A 117 -8.77 1.27 -3.70
CA LEU A 117 -7.60 0.62 -4.27
C LEU A 117 -6.80 1.63 -5.10
N ASP A 118 -5.51 1.71 -4.78
CA ASP A 118 -4.52 2.48 -5.53
C ASP A 118 -4.08 1.70 -6.78
N ALA A 119 -5.07 1.41 -7.63
CA ALA A 119 -4.96 0.54 -8.78
C ALA A 119 -4.31 1.25 -9.97
N ARG A 120 -3.93 0.48 -10.99
CA ARG A 120 -3.45 1.02 -12.26
C ARG A 120 -4.43 2.04 -12.83
N SER A 121 -3.89 3.09 -13.43
CA SER A 121 -4.66 4.06 -14.22
C SER A 121 -5.05 3.48 -15.58
N THR A 122 -4.22 2.58 -16.13
CA THR A 122 -4.48 1.95 -17.43
C THR A 122 -4.45 0.42 -17.35
N PRO A 123 -5.23 -0.28 -18.19
CA PRO A 123 -5.13 -1.73 -18.30
C PRO A 123 -3.70 -2.17 -18.65
N ARG A 124 -3.24 -3.26 -18.02
CA ARG A 124 -1.95 -3.85 -18.37
C ARG A 124 -1.89 -4.20 -19.88
N PRO A 125 -0.77 -3.88 -20.56
CA PRO A 125 -0.54 -4.33 -21.93
C PRO A 125 -0.49 -5.86 -22.04
N ALA A 126 -1.07 -6.42 -23.10
CA ALA A 126 -1.04 -7.87 -23.35
C ALA A 126 0.38 -8.43 -23.62
N THR A 127 1.36 -7.56 -23.89
CA THR A 127 2.78 -7.92 -24.05
C THR A 127 3.45 -8.34 -22.73
N GLY A 128 2.83 -8.07 -21.58
CA GLY A 128 3.30 -8.46 -20.25
C GLY A 128 3.10 -9.93 -19.88
N ASP A 129 2.55 -10.76 -20.78
CA ASP A 129 2.28 -12.19 -20.56
C ASP A 129 3.52 -13.10 -20.76
N GLN A 130 4.72 -12.52 -20.94
CA GLN A 130 5.94 -13.34 -20.94
C GLN A 130 6.14 -14.00 -19.57
N ALA A 131 6.48 -15.29 -19.60
CA ALA A 131 6.76 -16.05 -18.40
C ALA A 131 7.91 -15.40 -17.62
N SER A 132 7.60 -14.92 -16.41
CA SER A 132 8.58 -14.34 -15.51
C SER A 132 9.50 -15.42 -14.94
N THR A 133 10.80 -15.12 -14.94
CA THR A 133 11.81 -16.00 -14.35
C THR A 133 11.91 -15.82 -12.83
N LEU A 134 11.49 -14.66 -12.32
CA LEU A 134 11.52 -14.32 -10.90
C LEU A 134 10.22 -14.64 -10.15
N GLU A 135 9.12 -14.96 -10.83
CA GLU A 135 7.83 -15.29 -10.20
C GLU A 135 7.94 -16.41 -9.14
N PRO A 136 8.68 -17.52 -9.35
CA PRO A 136 8.85 -18.55 -8.32
C PRO A 136 9.59 -18.04 -7.07
N ALA A 137 10.62 -17.22 -7.26
CA ALA A 137 11.36 -16.61 -6.15
C ALA A 137 10.48 -15.63 -5.39
N TYR A 138 9.65 -14.86 -6.09
CA TYR A 138 8.65 -13.96 -5.54
C TYR A 138 7.58 -14.68 -4.72
N ASP A 139 7.04 -15.78 -5.21
CA ASP A 139 6.06 -16.60 -4.48
C ASP A 139 6.66 -17.20 -3.20
N GLN A 140 7.89 -17.73 -3.29
CA GLN A 140 8.60 -18.27 -2.14
C GLN A 140 8.86 -17.17 -1.09
N TRP A 141 9.26 -16.00 -1.56
CA TRP A 141 9.55 -14.85 -0.70
C TRP A 141 8.29 -14.31 -0.01
N LEU A 142 7.17 -14.19 -0.72
CA LEU A 142 5.87 -13.79 -0.13
C LEU A 142 5.40 -14.80 0.91
N SER A 143 5.54 -16.10 0.64
CA SER A 143 5.18 -17.15 1.59
C SER A 143 6.01 -17.08 2.86
N ALA A 144 7.33 -16.88 2.74
CA ALA A 144 8.23 -16.71 3.88
C ALA A 144 7.92 -15.43 4.67
N SER A 145 7.65 -14.33 3.97
CA SER A 145 7.35 -13.03 4.58
C SER A 145 6.00 -13.02 5.30
N GLY A 146 4.99 -13.68 4.74
CA GLY A 146 3.67 -13.83 5.36
C GLY A 146 3.70 -14.69 6.63
N GLN A 147 4.49 -15.77 6.65
CA GLN A 147 4.72 -16.57 7.86
C GLN A 147 5.54 -15.83 8.92
N ALA A 148 6.41 -14.92 8.47
CA ALA A 148 7.24 -14.10 9.34
C ALA A 148 6.45 -12.93 9.96
N ALA A 149 5.44 -12.40 9.29
CA ALA A 149 4.56 -11.34 9.78
C ALA A 149 3.91 -11.72 11.13
N GLY A 150 4.41 -11.15 12.23
CA GLY A 150 3.96 -11.43 13.59
C GLY A 150 5.04 -11.86 14.58
N ASN A 151 6.27 -12.14 14.14
CA ASN A 151 7.39 -12.55 15.00
C ASN A 151 8.54 -11.53 14.97
N ALA A 152 9.22 -11.28 16.10
CA ALA A 152 10.40 -10.41 16.16
C ALA A 152 11.58 -10.88 15.27
N GLY A 153 11.59 -12.15 14.85
CA GLY A 153 12.53 -12.72 13.86
C GLY A 153 12.19 -12.42 12.39
N SER A 154 11.12 -11.65 12.13
CA SER A 154 10.58 -11.44 10.78
C SER A 154 11.52 -10.67 9.86
N ALA A 155 12.11 -9.59 10.36
CA ALA A 155 12.97 -8.72 9.55
C ALA A 155 14.23 -9.44 9.04
N LEU A 156 14.82 -10.33 9.84
CA LEU A 156 15.97 -11.14 9.43
C LEU A 156 15.59 -12.19 8.39
N ALA A 157 14.45 -12.86 8.57
CA ALA A 157 13.95 -13.84 7.60
C ALA A 157 13.64 -13.18 6.25
N ILE A 158 12.99 -12.01 6.28
CA ILE A 158 12.70 -11.19 5.10
C ILE A 158 13.99 -10.78 4.40
N SER A 159 14.98 -10.28 5.16
CA SER A 159 16.26 -9.85 4.61
C SER A 159 17.05 -10.99 3.97
N HIS A 160 17.11 -12.15 4.63
CA HIS A 160 17.79 -13.33 4.10
C HIS A 160 17.12 -13.85 2.82
N SER A 161 15.79 -13.96 2.83
CA SER A 161 15.03 -14.41 1.66
C SER A 161 15.17 -13.44 0.49
N TYR A 162 15.14 -12.13 0.75
CA TYR A 162 15.35 -11.10 -0.26
C TYR A 162 16.76 -11.19 -0.87
N ALA A 163 17.79 -11.27 -0.02
CA ALA A 163 19.18 -11.36 -0.46
C ALA A 163 19.44 -12.59 -1.34
N ALA A 164 18.79 -13.71 -1.05
CA ALA A 164 18.92 -14.93 -1.85
C ALA A 164 18.18 -14.84 -3.21
N GLY A 165 16.98 -14.24 -3.23
CA GLY A 165 16.11 -14.24 -4.41
C GLY A 165 16.29 -13.08 -5.37
N PHE A 166 16.68 -11.89 -4.88
CA PHE A 166 16.60 -10.65 -5.65
C PHE A 166 17.90 -9.85 -5.70
N ALA A 167 18.71 -9.84 -4.64
CA ALA A 167 19.96 -9.08 -4.64
C ALA A 167 20.91 -9.39 -5.82
N PRO A 168 21.04 -10.64 -6.33
CA PRO A 168 21.83 -10.93 -7.52
C PRO A 168 21.33 -10.26 -8.80
N GLU A 169 20.04 -9.93 -8.85
CA GLU A 169 19.37 -9.35 -10.02
C GLU A 169 19.35 -7.81 -10.00
N GLN A 170 19.68 -7.19 -8.86
CA GLN A 170 19.71 -5.74 -8.62
C GLN A 170 20.86 -4.97 -9.31
N THR A 171 21.57 -5.60 -10.26
CA THR A 171 22.61 -4.93 -11.05
C THR A 171 22.04 -4.38 -12.35
N ASN A 172 22.52 -3.21 -12.80
CA ASN A 172 22.03 -2.60 -14.06
C ASN A 172 22.10 -3.56 -15.25
N ALA A 173 23.19 -4.32 -15.38
CA ALA A 173 23.36 -5.28 -16.46
C ALA A 173 22.29 -6.40 -16.43
N ARG A 174 21.96 -6.91 -15.24
CA ARG A 174 20.92 -7.93 -15.07
C ARG A 174 19.55 -7.34 -15.34
N MET A 175 19.20 -6.23 -14.71
CA MET A 175 17.91 -5.55 -14.92
C MET A 175 17.63 -5.27 -16.40
N HIS A 176 18.61 -4.77 -17.17
CA HIS A 176 18.43 -4.53 -18.61
C HIS A 176 18.16 -5.79 -19.44
N SER A 177 18.59 -6.97 -18.95
CA SER A 177 18.33 -8.25 -19.62
C SER A 177 17.02 -8.91 -19.21
N LEU A 178 16.42 -8.48 -18.09
CA LEU A 178 15.16 -9.01 -17.58
C LEU A 178 13.96 -8.47 -18.36
N GLY A 179 12.89 -9.28 -18.43
CA GLY A 179 11.61 -8.84 -18.96
C GLY A 179 10.91 -7.85 -18.02
N ASP A 180 9.92 -7.10 -18.54
CA ASP A 180 9.24 -6.04 -17.78
C ASP A 180 8.60 -6.56 -16.49
N ARG A 181 8.02 -7.78 -16.56
CA ARG A 181 7.44 -8.44 -15.38
C ARG A 181 8.47 -8.75 -14.31
N ASP A 182 9.67 -9.21 -14.68
CA ASP A 182 10.73 -9.51 -13.72
C ASP A 182 11.21 -8.23 -13.01
N VAL A 183 11.33 -7.12 -13.74
CA VAL A 183 11.66 -5.81 -13.14
C VAL A 183 10.54 -5.32 -12.21
N GLU A 184 9.27 -5.50 -12.59
CA GLU A 184 8.14 -5.18 -11.71
C GLU A 184 8.17 -6.00 -10.41
N LEU A 185 8.51 -7.29 -10.48
CA LEU A 185 8.65 -8.14 -9.30
C LEU A 185 9.83 -7.74 -8.41
N LEU A 186 10.95 -7.28 -8.99
CA LEU A 186 12.06 -6.70 -8.21
C LEU A 186 11.60 -5.48 -7.43
N PHE A 187 10.93 -4.54 -8.09
CA PHE A 187 10.37 -3.34 -7.45
C PHE A 187 9.42 -3.70 -6.30
N ARG A 188 8.49 -4.63 -6.55
CA ARG A 188 7.52 -5.08 -5.55
C ARG A 188 8.17 -5.79 -4.36
N ALA A 189 9.18 -6.63 -4.61
CA ALA A 189 9.93 -7.29 -3.54
C ALA A 189 10.71 -6.26 -2.69
N ALA A 190 11.36 -5.28 -3.34
CA ALA A 190 12.10 -4.22 -2.66
C ALA A 190 11.17 -3.34 -1.82
N THR A 191 9.98 -3.03 -2.35
CA THR A 191 8.92 -2.27 -1.67
C THR A 191 8.48 -2.96 -0.39
N LEU A 192 8.11 -4.23 -0.48
CA LEU A 192 7.63 -4.99 0.67
C LEU A 192 8.77 -5.26 1.69
N ALA A 193 10.01 -5.48 1.23
CA ALA A 193 11.18 -5.59 2.12
C ALA A 193 11.49 -4.27 2.86
N PHE A 194 11.40 -3.14 2.16
CA PHE A 194 11.54 -1.82 2.76
C PHE A 194 10.45 -1.57 3.81
N HIS A 195 9.18 -1.81 3.50
CA HIS A 195 8.10 -1.61 4.48
C HIS A 195 8.22 -2.49 5.71
N ALA A 196 8.75 -3.71 5.57
CA ALA A 196 8.91 -4.62 6.69
C ALA A 196 10.13 -4.29 7.58
N THR A 197 11.17 -3.67 7.03
CA THR A 197 12.47 -3.54 7.73
C THR A 197 12.95 -2.10 7.92
N GLY A 198 12.48 -1.16 7.10
CA GLY A 198 12.96 0.22 7.04
C GLY A 198 14.41 0.38 6.55
N GLN A 199 15.05 -0.68 6.04
CA GLN A 199 16.47 -0.61 5.66
C GLN A 199 16.70 0.22 4.39
N PRO A 200 17.71 1.12 4.39
CA PRO A 200 17.95 2.04 3.27
C PRO A 200 18.38 1.35 1.98
N ASP A 201 18.98 0.16 2.06
CA ASP A 201 19.40 -0.60 0.88
C ASP A 201 18.21 -1.00 0.01
N TYR A 202 17.08 -1.40 0.61
CA TYR A 202 15.87 -1.71 -0.15
C TYR A 202 15.25 -0.47 -0.80
N LEU A 203 15.36 0.71 -0.18
CA LEU A 203 14.95 1.95 -0.84
C LEU A 203 15.86 2.29 -2.04
N ALA A 204 17.16 2.00 -1.94
CA ALA A 204 18.06 2.14 -3.08
C ALA A 204 17.69 1.18 -4.22
N ASP A 205 17.31 -0.06 -3.90
CA ASP A 205 16.79 -1.04 -4.86
C ASP A 205 15.49 -0.55 -5.51
N MET A 206 14.52 -0.09 -4.70
CA MET A 206 13.27 0.50 -5.21
C MET A 206 13.54 1.64 -6.20
N ARG A 207 14.48 2.55 -5.90
CA ARG A 207 14.85 3.65 -6.81
C ARG A 207 15.43 3.13 -8.13
N ARG A 208 16.27 2.08 -8.08
CA ARG A 208 16.87 1.46 -9.27
C ARG A 208 15.80 0.79 -10.13
N ASP A 209 14.97 -0.03 -9.52
CA ASP A 209 13.90 -0.75 -10.21
C ASP A 209 12.88 0.22 -10.82
N PHE A 210 12.51 1.27 -10.07
CA PHE A 210 11.62 2.32 -10.56
C PHE A 210 12.19 3.07 -11.77
N ALA A 211 13.48 3.44 -11.72
CA ALA A 211 14.13 4.10 -12.85
C ALA A 211 14.18 3.22 -14.11
N GLU A 212 14.36 1.90 -13.95
CA GLU A 212 14.29 0.97 -15.07
C GLU A 212 12.86 0.80 -15.61
N LEU A 213 11.85 0.71 -14.74
CA LEU A 213 10.45 0.73 -15.14
C LEU A 213 10.09 2.03 -15.88
N GLU A 214 10.60 3.17 -15.42
CA GLU A 214 10.37 4.48 -16.05
C GLU A 214 11.00 4.53 -17.43
N ARG A 215 12.24 4.05 -17.58
CA ARG A 215 12.95 3.93 -18.87
C ARG A 215 12.19 3.05 -19.87
N ARG A 216 11.44 2.06 -19.38
CA ARG A 216 10.61 1.15 -20.17
C ARG A 216 9.20 1.67 -20.43
N HIS A 217 8.83 2.80 -19.83
CA HIS A 217 7.47 3.35 -19.84
C HIS A 217 6.42 2.43 -19.18
N GLU A 218 6.84 1.65 -18.18
CA GLU A 218 5.98 0.69 -17.45
C GLU A 218 5.53 1.22 -16.06
N VAL A 219 6.00 2.40 -15.64
CA VAL A 219 5.52 3.05 -14.41
C VAL A 219 4.05 3.46 -14.56
N ASP A 220 3.18 2.78 -13.81
CA ASP A 220 1.81 3.19 -13.53
C ASP A 220 1.67 3.62 -12.05
N ARG A 221 0.50 4.15 -11.68
CA ARG A 221 0.13 4.71 -10.38
C ARG A 221 0.62 3.92 -9.16
N PRO A 222 0.46 2.58 -9.05
CA PRO A 222 0.95 1.81 -7.91
C PRO A 222 2.45 2.00 -7.64
N HIS A 223 3.28 1.99 -8.68
CA HIS A 223 4.73 2.10 -8.54
C HIS A 223 5.13 3.48 -8.01
N ALA A 224 4.54 4.53 -8.58
CA ALA A 224 4.82 5.90 -8.19
C ALA A 224 4.33 6.19 -6.77
N SER A 225 3.17 5.66 -6.38
CA SER A 225 2.67 5.75 -5.02
C SER A 225 3.55 5.03 -4.01
N ASP A 226 4.02 3.82 -4.30
CA ASP A 226 4.83 3.05 -3.35
C ASP A 226 6.22 3.67 -3.17
N LEU A 227 6.85 4.15 -4.25
CA LEU A 227 8.09 4.91 -4.13
C LEU A 227 7.88 6.22 -3.36
N TYR A 228 6.79 6.94 -3.64
CA TYR A 228 6.44 8.16 -2.91
C TYR A 228 6.29 7.90 -1.40
N ASP A 229 5.58 6.84 -1.01
CA ASP A 229 5.37 6.48 0.39
C ASP A 229 6.65 6.01 1.07
N ALA A 230 7.48 5.22 0.38
CA ALA A 230 8.77 4.78 0.90
C ALA A 230 9.73 5.95 1.12
N LEU A 231 9.77 6.92 0.19
CA LEU A 231 10.56 8.14 0.34
C LEU A 231 10.11 8.96 1.55
N LEU A 232 8.81 9.07 1.82
CA LEU A 232 8.33 9.77 3.01
C LEU A 232 8.65 9.02 4.30
N ALA A 233 8.48 7.70 4.32
CA ALA A 233 8.87 6.86 5.46
C ALA A 233 10.36 6.97 5.79
N ALA A 234 11.21 7.15 4.77
CA ALA A 234 12.64 7.41 4.91
C ALA A 234 13.00 8.90 5.04
N HIS A 235 12.03 9.79 5.23
CA HIS A 235 12.20 11.23 5.46
C HIS A 235 12.82 12.01 4.28
N HIS A 236 12.72 11.48 3.05
CA HIS A 236 13.17 12.12 1.80
C HIS A 236 12.06 12.96 1.14
N SER A 237 11.54 13.97 1.83
CA SER A 237 10.38 14.77 1.37
C SER A 237 10.59 15.50 0.04
N ASP A 238 11.82 15.91 -0.26
CA ASP A 238 12.11 16.64 -1.50
C ASP A 238 12.09 15.72 -2.73
N GLU A 239 12.58 14.50 -2.57
CA GLU A 239 12.53 13.49 -3.63
C GLU A 239 11.10 13.00 -3.85
N ALA A 240 10.33 12.79 -2.78
CA ALA A 240 8.89 12.48 -2.87
C ALA A 240 8.13 13.58 -3.65
N ARG A 241 8.53 14.85 -3.49
CA ARG A 241 7.96 15.97 -4.26
C ARG A 241 8.31 15.88 -5.74
N THR A 242 9.53 15.47 -6.07
CA THR A 242 9.95 15.22 -7.46
C THR A 242 9.12 14.09 -8.10
N VAL A 243 8.94 12.97 -7.41
CA VAL A 243 8.10 11.85 -7.88
C VAL A 243 6.66 12.30 -8.13
N LEU A 244 6.06 13.03 -7.18
CA LEU A 244 4.69 13.55 -7.34
C LEU A 244 4.57 14.54 -8.52
N ALA A 245 5.59 15.36 -8.75
CA ALA A 245 5.60 16.30 -9.89
C ALA A 245 5.73 15.58 -11.24
N ALA A 246 6.50 14.49 -11.30
CA ALA A 246 6.67 13.67 -12.49
C ALA A 246 5.45 12.76 -12.77
N HIS A 247 4.74 12.31 -11.73
CA HIS A 247 3.63 11.37 -11.81
C HIS A 247 2.34 11.93 -11.17
N PRO A 248 1.68 12.93 -11.78
CA PRO A 248 0.47 13.53 -11.22
C PRO A 248 -0.72 12.56 -11.12
N SER A 249 -0.66 11.41 -11.82
CA SER A 249 -1.68 10.34 -11.80
C SER A 249 -1.84 9.66 -10.44
N ILE A 250 -0.88 9.82 -9.52
CA ILE A 250 -1.03 9.30 -8.15
C ILE A 250 -2.08 10.07 -7.34
N GLU A 251 -2.47 11.28 -7.78
CA GLU A 251 -3.52 12.11 -7.18
C GLU A 251 -3.33 12.37 -5.67
N ARG A 252 -2.08 12.35 -5.20
CA ARG A 252 -1.74 12.61 -3.80
C ARG A 252 -1.51 14.09 -3.54
N ARG A 253 -1.74 14.50 -2.30
CA ARG A 253 -1.36 15.84 -1.84
C ARG A 253 0.16 15.94 -1.72
N PRO A 254 0.74 17.15 -1.86
CA PRO A 254 2.17 17.35 -1.68
C PRO A 254 2.68 16.84 -0.32
N PRO A 255 3.92 16.31 -0.26
CA PRO A 255 4.49 15.86 1.00
C PRO A 255 4.68 17.04 1.96
N PRO A 256 4.55 16.83 3.29
CA PRO A 256 4.83 17.88 4.24
C PRO A 256 6.31 18.30 4.17
N LEU A 257 6.58 19.57 4.48
CA LEU A 257 7.93 20.03 4.77
C LEU A 257 8.38 19.39 6.09
N MET A 258 9.50 18.69 6.08
CA MET A 258 10.03 18.00 7.25
C MET A 258 11.20 18.80 7.81
N ARG A 259 11.06 19.33 9.03
CA ARG A 259 12.08 20.17 9.69
C ARG A 259 12.59 19.55 10.98
N THR A 260 13.91 19.58 11.13
CA THR A 260 14.58 19.22 12.39
C THR A 260 15.33 20.44 12.90
N PHE A 261 14.85 21.07 13.98
CA PHE A 261 15.45 22.30 14.52
C PHE A 261 16.61 22.06 15.49
N ASN A 262 16.76 20.84 16.01
CA ASN A 262 17.77 20.49 17.02
C ASN A 262 18.70 19.40 16.52
N ARG A 263 19.93 19.33 17.06
CA ARG A 263 20.80 18.15 16.90
C ARG A 263 20.21 16.95 17.66
N ILE A 264 19.24 16.28 17.06
CA ILE A 264 18.69 15.00 17.52
C ILE A 264 19.61 13.92 16.93
N ARG A 265 20.10 13.01 17.78
CA ARG A 265 20.95 11.89 17.30
C ARG A 265 20.06 10.84 16.64
N ASP A 266 20.61 10.06 15.71
CA ASP A 266 19.82 9.11 14.91
C ASP A 266 19.06 8.08 15.77
N ASN A 267 19.70 7.56 16.81
CA ASN A 267 19.09 6.56 17.72
C ASN A 267 18.36 7.20 18.92
N GLN A 268 18.13 8.51 18.91
CA GLN A 268 17.41 9.18 19.99
C GLN A 268 15.89 9.11 19.71
N PRO A 269 15.07 8.67 20.69
CA PRO A 269 13.63 8.70 20.55
C PRO A 269 13.16 10.12 20.20
N SER A 270 12.35 10.22 19.15
CA SER A 270 11.86 11.49 18.64
C SER A 270 10.57 11.29 17.86
N LEU A 271 9.75 12.33 17.83
CA LEU A 271 8.47 12.34 17.15
C LEU A 271 8.43 13.45 16.10
N TRP A 272 7.82 13.16 14.97
CA TRP A 272 7.29 14.16 14.05
C TRP A 272 5.96 14.68 14.59
N ILE A 273 5.86 16.00 14.72
CA ILE A 273 4.64 16.67 15.16
C ILE A 273 4.09 17.49 13.99
N ALA A 274 2.84 17.24 13.63
CA ALA A 274 2.11 18.04 12.65
C ALA A 274 1.79 19.41 13.22
N MET A 275 2.30 20.45 12.58
CA MET A 275 2.00 21.83 12.95
C MET A 275 0.57 22.17 12.53
N LEU A 276 -0.20 22.77 13.44
CA LEU A 276 -1.61 23.11 13.21
C LEU A 276 -1.83 24.39 12.36
N ASP A 277 -0.78 24.94 11.75
CA ASP A 277 -0.91 26.06 10.81
C ASP A 277 -1.73 25.60 9.59
N THR A 278 -2.87 26.23 9.37
CA THR A 278 -3.84 25.85 8.32
C THR A 278 -3.30 26.04 6.91
N HIS A 279 -2.23 26.81 6.72
CA HIS A 279 -1.69 27.11 5.40
C HIS A 279 -0.46 26.29 5.02
N LYS A 280 0.11 25.51 5.95
CA LYS A 280 1.37 24.79 5.72
C LYS A 280 1.28 23.32 6.13
N ARG A 281 1.68 22.43 5.22
CA ARG A 281 1.93 21.03 5.55
C ARG A 281 3.34 20.94 6.11
N GLU A 282 3.46 20.91 7.43
CA GLU A 282 4.76 20.91 8.10
C GLU A 282 4.79 19.90 9.23
N LEU A 283 5.82 19.04 9.20
CA LEU A 283 6.20 18.15 10.28
C LEU A 283 7.49 18.67 10.91
N VAL A 284 7.46 18.83 12.23
CA VAL A 284 8.62 19.25 13.00
C VAL A 284 9.07 18.12 13.92
N ARG A 285 10.35 17.75 13.85
CA ARG A 285 10.93 16.71 14.69
C ARG A 285 11.28 17.26 16.07
N PHE A 286 10.70 16.66 17.10
CA PHE A 286 11.02 16.95 18.50
C PHE A 286 11.61 15.73 19.19
N ARG A 287 12.51 15.98 20.15
CA ARG A 287 13.02 14.92 21.02
C ARG A 287 11.87 14.39 21.88
N PHE A 288 11.83 13.08 22.05
CA PHE A 288 10.86 12.43 22.91
C PHE A 288 11.56 11.87 24.14
N ASN A 289 11.25 12.43 25.32
CA ASN A 289 11.84 11.95 26.56
C ASN A 289 11.03 10.78 27.12
N ILE A 290 11.42 9.56 26.75
CA ILE A 290 10.78 8.34 27.29
C ILE A 290 11.09 8.08 28.77
N ARG A 291 12.03 8.83 29.37
CA ARG A 291 12.49 8.65 30.76
C ARG A 291 11.92 9.71 31.70
N ALA A 292 10.76 10.27 31.38
CA ALA A 292 10.06 11.14 32.33
C ALA A 292 9.74 10.36 33.63
N PRO A 293 9.66 11.03 34.80
CA PRO A 293 9.41 10.36 36.08
C PRO A 293 8.13 9.51 36.09
N ALA A 294 7.03 10.03 35.55
CA ALA A 294 5.79 9.29 35.34
C ALA A 294 5.17 9.71 34.01
N GLN A 295 4.85 8.76 33.14
CA GLN A 295 4.16 9.04 31.88
C GLN A 295 3.36 7.84 31.37
N VAL A 296 2.43 8.12 30.47
CA VAL A 296 1.73 7.12 29.67
C VAL A 296 2.16 7.28 28.22
N ILE A 297 2.64 6.22 27.57
CA ILE A 297 2.83 6.20 26.12
C ILE A 297 1.66 5.44 25.52
N VAL A 298 0.93 6.08 24.60
CA VAL A 298 -0.21 5.48 23.93
C VAL A 298 0.14 5.25 22.47
N LEU A 299 0.29 3.99 22.06
CA LEU A 299 0.35 3.65 20.64
C LEU A 299 -1.07 3.77 20.08
N ALA A 300 -1.23 4.55 19.01
CA ALA A 300 -2.52 4.80 18.39
C ALA A 300 -2.35 4.97 16.87
N SER A 301 -3.44 4.75 16.14
CA SER A 301 -3.47 4.94 14.69
C SER A 301 -4.71 5.71 14.29
N THR A 302 -4.55 6.61 13.31
CA THR A 302 -5.67 7.39 12.74
C THR A 302 -6.66 6.53 11.97
N GLY A 303 -6.24 5.36 11.48
CA GLY A 303 -7.08 4.39 10.78
C GLY A 303 -7.77 3.37 11.70
N CYS A 304 -7.47 3.38 13.01
CA CYS A 304 -7.99 2.41 13.96
C CYS A 304 -9.18 2.96 14.75
N HIS A 305 -10.38 2.42 14.51
CA HIS A 305 -11.57 2.88 15.23
C HIS A 305 -11.46 2.66 16.76
N PHE A 306 -10.78 1.59 17.21
CA PHE A 306 -10.55 1.35 18.65
C PHE A 306 -9.71 2.45 19.29
N SER A 307 -8.76 3.04 18.55
CA SER A 307 -7.99 4.19 19.03
C SER A 307 -8.88 5.42 19.16
N ALA A 308 -9.74 5.67 18.17
CA ALA A 308 -10.70 6.78 18.20
C ALA A 308 -11.73 6.62 19.34
N ASP A 309 -12.20 5.40 19.60
CA ASP A 309 -13.11 5.11 20.71
C ASP A 309 -12.42 5.33 22.06
N ALA A 310 -11.18 4.88 22.21
CA ALA A 310 -10.39 5.12 23.43
C ALA A 310 -10.16 6.61 23.69
N ALA A 311 -9.81 7.39 22.66
CA ALA A 311 -9.63 8.83 22.78
C ALA A 311 -10.93 9.52 23.25
N ARG A 312 -12.08 9.14 22.66
CA ARG A 312 -13.39 9.68 23.01
C ARG A 312 -13.77 9.38 24.48
N ASP A 313 -13.57 8.13 24.92
CA ASP A 313 -13.90 7.72 26.29
C ASP A 313 -12.99 8.39 27.33
N ILE A 314 -11.70 8.56 27.02
CA ILE A 314 -10.75 9.29 27.88
C ILE A 314 -11.12 10.76 27.98
N GLU A 315 -11.51 11.41 26.87
CA GLU A 315 -11.91 12.82 26.88
C GLU A 315 -13.24 13.07 27.58
N ALA A 316 -14.15 12.08 27.59
CA ALA A 316 -15.42 12.13 28.30
C ALA A 316 -15.28 12.05 29.82
N ASP A 317 -14.19 11.48 30.34
CA ASP A 317 -13.86 11.47 31.77
C ASP A 317 -12.95 12.67 32.12
N PRO A 318 -13.42 13.67 32.89
CA PRO A 318 -12.64 14.88 33.17
C PRO A 318 -11.29 14.62 33.84
N LEU A 319 -11.23 13.63 34.75
CA LEU A 319 -10.01 13.29 35.48
C LEU A 319 -8.99 12.64 34.53
N LEU A 320 -9.43 11.66 33.73
CA LEU A 320 -8.55 11.01 32.77
C LEU A 320 -8.13 11.96 31.66
N ARG A 321 -9.02 12.81 31.15
CA ARG A 321 -8.69 13.84 30.16
C ARG A 321 -7.55 14.73 30.64
N ASP A 322 -7.60 15.22 31.86
CA ASP A 322 -6.59 16.14 32.39
C ASP A 322 -5.27 15.42 32.70
N LEU A 323 -5.33 14.17 33.21
CA LEU A 323 -4.14 13.34 33.39
C LEU A 323 -3.47 12.98 32.06
N PHE A 324 -4.23 12.57 31.05
CA PHE A 324 -3.67 12.24 29.74
C PHE A 324 -3.12 13.48 29.03
N ARG A 325 -3.78 14.64 29.16
CA ARG A 325 -3.23 15.90 28.65
C ARG A 325 -1.86 16.23 29.23
N GLY A 326 -1.67 16.00 30.53
CA GLY A 326 -0.44 16.35 31.25
C GLY A 326 0.68 15.31 31.16
N TYR A 327 0.32 14.02 31.08
CA TYR A 327 1.25 12.92 31.29
C TYR A 327 1.25 11.88 30.18
N ALA A 328 0.35 11.96 29.19
CA ALA A 328 0.34 11.02 28.08
C ALA A 328 0.95 11.61 26.80
N GLN A 329 1.71 10.78 26.09
CA GLN A 329 2.12 11.04 24.70
C GLN A 329 1.50 9.99 23.80
N TRP A 330 0.65 10.42 22.86
CA TRP A 330 0.09 9.56 21.83
C TRP A 330 1.06 9.47 20.66
N VAL A 331 1.32 8.24 20.19
CA VAL A 331 2.35 7.93 19.22
C VAL A 331 1.78 7.02 18.14
N ALA A 332 1.81 7.50 16.89
CA ALA A 332 1.59 6.68 15.70
C ALA A 332 2.91 6.03 15.24
N SER A 333 2.80 4.94 14.50
CA SER A 333 3.96 4.29 13.88
C SER A 333 4.61 5.25 12.87
N ALA A 334 5.91 5.05 12.62
CA ALA A 334 6.66 5.85 11.66
C ALA A 334 6.05 5.83 10.24
N SER A 335 5.35 4.75 9.88
CA SER A 335 4.66 4.64 8.59
C SER A 335 3.50 5.62 8.42
N GLU A 336 2.91 6.14 9.50
CA GLU A 336 1.83 7.15 9.42
C GLU A 336 2.31 8.54 9.00
N VAL A 337 3.60 8.71 8.71
CA VAL A 337 4.10 9.93 8.04
C VAL A 337 3.42 10.18 6.69
N THR A 338 2.98 9.12 6.02
CA THR A 338 2.21 9.22 4.76
C THR A 338 0.77 9.68 5.00
N ALA A 339 0.25 9.53 6.21
CA ALA A 339 -1.10 9.90 6.65
C ALA A 339 -1.17 11.29 7.31
N PHE A 340 -0.31 12.24 6.89
CA PHE A 340 -0.20 13.58 7.48
C PHE A 340 -1.55 14.26 7.73
N ASP A 341 -2.46 14.24 6.75
CA ASP A 341 -3.76 14.89 6.88
C ASP A 341 -4.61 14.24 7.98
N ALA A 342 -4.64 12.92 8.07
CA ALA A 342 -5.37 12.22 9.12
C ALA A 342 -4.80 12.50 10.51
N VAL A 343 -3.47 12.60 10.64
CA VAL A 343 -2.81 12.96 11.91
C VAL A 343 -3.11 14.41 12.30
N ARG A 344 -3.13 15.34 11.33
CA ARG A 344 -3.53 16.72 11.58
C ARG A 344 -4.99 16.80 12.03
N ASP A 345 -5.88 16.10 11.33
CA ASP A 345 -7.31 16.12 11.62
C ASP A 345 -7.60 15.48 13.00
N TRP A 346 -6.88 14.42 13.37
CA TRP A 346 -6.86 13.87 14.75
C TRP A 346 -6.46 14.94 15.76
N ASN A 347 -5.35 15.64 15.53
CA ASN A 347 -4.83 16.65 16.46
C ASN A 347 -5.74 17.87 16.61
N GLN A 348 -6.55 18.17 15.60
CA GLN A 348 -7.60 19.18 15.67
C GLN A 348 -8.81 18.69 16.48
N ALA A 349 -9.21 17.43 16.28
CA ALA A 349 -10.35 16.82 16.99
C ALA A 349 -10.04 16.53 18.47
N HIS A 350 -8.81 16.14 18.79
CA HIS A 350 -8.39 15.69 20.11
C HIS A 350 -7.22 16.54 20.65
N PRO A 351 -7.45 17.84 20.95
CA PRO A 351 -6.37 18.76 21.35
C PRO A 351 -5.71 18.37 22.68
N ALA A 352 -6.36 17.56 23.51
CA ALA A 352 -5.82 17.00 24.75
C ALA A 352 -4.99 15.73 24.55
N LEU A 353 -5.15 15.04 23.42
CA LEU A 353 -4.57 13.72 23.13
C LEU A 353 -3.77 13.79 21.81
N ARG A 354 -2.86 14.76 21.74
CA ARG A 354 -2.10 15.04 20.51
C ARG A 354 -1.23 13.84 20.11
N LEU A 355 -1.47 13.38 18.90
CA LEU A 355 -0.74 12.31 18.22
C LEU A 355 0.52 12.88 17.55
N GLY A 356 1.67 12.35 17.97
CA GLY A 356 2.93 12.47 17.24
C GLY A 356 3.21 11.19 16.44
N ILE A 357 3.99 11.29 15.38
CA ILE A 357 4.41 10.14 14.57
C ILE A 357 5.82 9.76 15.00
N ALA A 358 6.11 8.50 15.31
CA ALA A 358 7.46 8.06 15.61
C ALA A 358 8.43 8.41 14.47
N TYR A 359 9.61 8.95 14.77
CA TYR A 359 10.64 9.12 13.73
C TYR A 359 11.14 7.77 13.20
N ASP A 360 11.35 6.84 14.13
CA ASP A 360 11.73 5.45 13.88
C ASP A 360 11.15 4.60 15.01
N ASN A 361 10.41 3.56 14.64
CA ASN A 361 9.78 2.62 15.57
C ASN A 361 10.82 1.93 16.46
N ALA A 362 12.01 1.62 15.93
CA ALA A 362 13.07 0.93 16.66
C ALA A 362 13.64 1.77 17.83
N THR A 363 13.41 3.08 17.84
CA THR A 363 13.81 3.96 18.95
C THR A 363 12.86 3.89 20.15
N LEU A 364 11.77 3.14 20.07
CA LEU A 364 10.82 2.91 21.17
C LEU A 364 11.04 1.50 21.75
N PRO A 365 11.91 1.34 22.76
CA PRO A 365 12.40 0.02 23.17
C PRO A 365 11.35 -0.89 23.81
N MET A 366 10.20 -0.35 24.23
CA MET A 366 9.07 -1.13 24.76
C MET A 366 8.13 -1.67 23.69
N VAL A 367 8.33 -1.29 22.43
CA VAL A 367 7.41 -1.63 21.33
C VAL A 367 7.98 -2.79 20.54
N GLU A 368 7.50 -3.99 20.83
CA GLU A 368 7.78 -5.18 20.02
C GLU A 368 6.92 -5.20 18.75
N ARG A 369 5.66 -4.75 18.87
CA ARG A 369 4.70 -4.61 17.78
C ARG A 369 3.84 -3.36 17.98
N PHE A 370 3.51 -2.69 16.89
CA PHE A 370 2.66 -1.50 16.88
C PHE A 370 1.17 -1.86 16.87
N ASP A 371 0.69 -2.47 17.96
CA ASP A 371 -0.74 -2.74 18.16
C ASP A 371 -1.45 -1.52 18.73
N THR A 372 -2.62 -1.18 18.19
CA THR A 372 -3.34 0.06 18.56
C THR A 372 -4.79 -0.21 18.99
N PRO A 373 -5.30 0.43 20.06
CA PRO A 373 -4.53 1.24 21.01
C PRO A 373 -3.76 0.36 22.01
N THR A 374 -2.54 0.75 22.37
CA THR A 374 -1.77 0.13 23.47
C THR A 374 -1.25 1.22 24.41
N PHE A 375 -1.48 1.05 25.70
CA PHE A 375 -1.09 1.99 26.75
C PHE A 375 0.03 1.39 27.57
N TYR A 376 1.22 1.99 27.49
CA TYR A 376 2.33 1.68 28.38
C TYR A 376 2.37 2.70 29.51
N PHE A 377 2.38 2.22 30.75
CA PHE A 377 2.56 3.05 31.94
C PHE A 377 4.01 2.95 32.36
N LEU A 378 4.72 4.09 32.37
CA LEU A 378 6.15 4.13 32.63
C LEU A 378 6.46 4.91 33.91
N ASP A 379 7.39 4.35 34.70
CA ASP A 379 8.04 4.98 35.85
C ASP A 379 9.54 5.12 35.54
N HIS A 380 10.03 6.36 35.42
CA HIS A 380 11.42 6.67 35.02
C HIS A 380 11.90 5.94 33.75
N GLY A 381 10.99 5.67 32.82
CA GLY A 381 11.26 4.98 31.57
C GLY A 381 11.18 3.44 31.62
N ALA A 382 10.90 2.85 32.78
CA ALA A 382 10.60 1.43 32.91
C ALA A 382 9.08 1.21 32.79
N VAL A 383 8.66 0.26 31.95
CA VAL A 383 7.25 -0.12 31.84
C VAL A 383 6.82 -0.88 33.10
N VAL A 384 5.82 -0.38 33.81
CA VAL A 384 5.25 -1.01 35.03
C VAL A 384 3.84 -1.57 34.82
N ASP A 385 3.16 -1.17 33.75
CA ASP A 385 1.89 -1.74 33.34
C ASP A 385 1.65 -1.59 31.84
N THR A 386 0.78 -2.44 31.29
CA THR A 386 0.36 -2.35 29.89
C THR A 386 -1.12 -2.69 29.75
N VAL A 387 -1.85 -1.88 28.97
CA VAL A 387 -3.24 -2.13 28.59
C VAL A 387 -3.31 -2.20 27.08
N ILE A 388 -3.85 -3.28 26.53
CA ILE A 388 -3.92 -3.53 25.08
C ILE A 388 -5.38 -3.54 24.64
N GLY A 389 -5.66 -2.82 23.56
CA GLY A 389 -6.95 -2.79 22.89
C GLY A 389 -8.02 -1.96 23.61
N TRP A 390 -9.16 -1.81 22.93
CA TRP A 390 -10.33 -1.11 23.44
C TRP A 390 -11.59 -1.92 23.13
N PRO A 391 -12.07 -2.78 24.05
CA PRO A 391 -13.29 -3.57 23.82
C PRO A 391 -14.54 -2.68 23.84
N ALA A 392 -15.70 -3.23 23.47
CA ALA A 392 -16.96 -2.48 23.42
C ALA A 392 -17.38 -1.83 24.76
N GLY A 393 -16.95 -2.39 25.90
CA GLY A 393 -17.16 -1.81 27.24
C GLY A 393 -16.10 -0.79 27.67
N GLY A 394 -15.13 -0.50 26.80
CA GLY A 394 -13.95 0.31 27.09
C GLY A 394 -12.96 -0.36 28.04
N ASN A 395 -11.89 0.37 28.38
CA ASN A 395 -10.83 -0.11 29.29
C ASN A 395 -10.48 0.91 30.39
N LEU A 396 -11.40 1.83 30.72
CA LEU A 396 -11.15 2.96 31.65
C LEU A 396 -10.65 2.52 33.03
N ASP A 397 -11.19 1.44 33.60
CA ASP A 397 -10.72 0.93 34.90
C ASP A 397 -9.31 0.36 34.84
N ALA A 398 -8.92 -0.23 33.70
CA ALA A 398 -7.55 -0.67 33.48
C ALA A 398 -6.60 0.54 33.41
N LEU A 399 -7.01 1.63 32.76
CA LEU A 399 -6.23 2.87 32.74
C LEU A 399 -6.04 3.44 34.15
N ARG A 400 -7.11 3.48 34.97
CA ARG A 400 -7.02 3.95 36.36
C ARG A 400 -6.06 3.09 37.19
N ARG A 401 -6.04 1.76 37.00
CA ARG A 401 -5.06 0.87 37.66
C ARG A 401 -3.63 1.18 37.24
N GLY A 402 -3.38 1.37 35.94
CA GLY A 402 -2.07 1.75 35.43
C GLY A 402 -1.59 3.10 35.99
N LEU A 403 -2.46 4.11 36.04
CA LEU A 403 -2.17 5.43 36.60
C LEU A 403 -1.78 5.37 38.09
N ARG A 404 -2.42 4.51 38.88
CA ARG A 404 -2.04 4.30 40.29
C ARG A 404 -0.64 3.73 40.44
N LYS A 405 -0.24 2.81 39.55
CA LYS A 405 1.11 2.20 39.58
C LYS A 405 2.23 3.20 39.32
N ILE A 406 1.93 4.29 38.62
CA ILE A 406 2.88 5.39 38.37
C ILE A 406 2.59 6.63 39.22
N ASN A 407 1.82 6.49 40.31
CA ASN A 407 1.51 7.54 41.28
C ASN A 407 0.83 8.79 40.70
N LEU A 408 0.11 8.67 39.59
CA LEU A 408 -0.68 9.75 38.98
C LEU A 408 -2.16 9.74 39.41
N LEU A 409 -2.57 8.68 40.11
CA LEU A 409 -3.90 8.54 40.69
C LEU A 409 -3.75 7.88 42.06
N HIS A 410 -4.57 8.30 43.03
CA HIS A 410 -4.59 7.73 44.39
C HIS A 410 -5.73 6.72 44.56
#